data_AF-A0A1V1PD53-F1
#
_entry.id   AF-A0A1V1PD53-F1
#
_cell.length_a   1.000
_cell.length_b   1.000
_cell.length_c   1.000
_cell.angle_alpha   90.00
_cell.angle_beta   90.00
_cell.angle_gamma   90.00
#
_symmetry.space_group_name_H-M   'P 1'
#
loop_
_entity.id
_entity.type
_entity.pdbx_description
1 polymer ?
#
loop_
_entity_poly.entity_id
_entity_poly.type
_entity_poly.pdbx_seq_one_letter_code
_entity_poly.pdbx_strand_id
1 'polypeptide(L)'
;MFIGNLPCGQNIDIQLKRSEFESLLCDNCNGKNYYDKFVQILDRTITKSKVLASAITKILPVGGSTRIPFFRKIIENRLPQAKYLNAQQSDNDPLFLSVARGAAIYAAYLLDNQTQTRFLPVDRNLQIIQRTSHNLGIHSNNSRFSIIVKANQPVPERVEKRYEPIAYCDASKKCIRARAIDVYQGNSDYVFDNTHIGTIRLPVIYAHGRTLEQVKIKIEFYVTATNIIVSIIIPESNKDRSDIHMQTDIHLEEK
;
A
#
# COMPACT_ATOMS: atom_id res chain seq x y z
N MET A 1 -1.34 35.93 -13.97
CA MET A 1 -1.62 35.48 -12.59
C MET A 1 -1.45 36.71 -11.73
N PHE A 2 -2.52 37.12 -11.05
CA PHE A 2 -2.47 38.22 -10.11
C PHE A 2 -2.56 37.65 -8.70
N ILE A 3 -1.59 37.97 -7.86
CA ILE A 3 -1.61 37.71 -6.42
C ILE A 3 -1.51 39.06 -5.73
N GLY A 4 -2.65 39.53 -5.22
CA GLY A 4 -2.71 40.78 -4.46
C GLY A 4 -2.38 40.57 -2.99
N ASN A 5 -1.97 41.66 -2.32
CA ASN A 5 -1.79 41.73 -0.87
C ASN A 5 -0.84 40.66 -0.31
N LEU A 6 0.37 40.54 -0.88
CA LEU A 6 1.40 39.74 -0.25
C LEU A 6 1.76 40.31 1.13
N PRO A 7 2.27 39.49 2.06
CA PRO A 7 2.64 39.95 3.41
C PRO A 7 3.62 41.13 3.44
N CYS A 8 4.39 41.34 2.36
CA CYS A 8 5.29 42.48 2.18
C CYS A 8 4.60 43.76 1.65
N GLY A 9 3.28 43.77 1.52
CA GLY A 9 2.50 44.90 0.96
C GLY A 9 2.62 45.05 -0.56
N GLN A 10 3.21 44.07 -1.26
CA GLN A 10 3.39 44.09 -2.71
C GLN A 10 2.32 43.25 -3.43
N ASN A 11 2.10 43.58 -4.70
CA ASN A 11 1.28 42.80 -5.61
C ASN A 11 2.18 42.12 -6.64
N ILE A 12 1.89 40.86 -6.98
CA ILE A 12 2.51 40.17 -8.12
C ILE A 12 1.50 40.15 -9.25
N ASP A 13 1.87 40.76 -10.37
CA ASP A 13 1.17 40.60 -11.64
C ASP A 13 2.16 40.06 -12.68
N ILE A 14 2.03 38.76 -13.00
CA ILE A 14 2.90 38.08 -13.95
C ILE A 14 2.04 37.42 -15.01
N GLN A 15 2.34 37.68 -16.28
CA GLN A 15 1.80 36.91 -17.39
C GLN A 15 2.66 35.66 -17.59
N LEU A 16 2.06 34.48 -17.43
CA LEU A 16 2.73 33.19 -17.65
C LEU A 16 2.09 32.52 -18.88
N LYS A 17 2.89 32.32 -19.92
CA LYS A 17 2.48 31.56 -21.11
C LYS A 17 2.45 30.07 -20.79
N ARG A 18 1.60 29.33 -21.52
CA ARG A 18 1.55 27.86 -21.39
C ARG A 18 2.92 27.22 -21.63
N SER A 19 3.67 27.68 -22.63
CA SER A 19 5.00 27.17 -22.93
C SER A 19 5.98 27.36 -21.77
N GLU A 20 5.89 28.49 -21.06
CA GLU A 20 6.72 28.76 -19.88
C GLU A 20 6.34 27.83 -18.74
N PHE A 21 5.04 27.63 -18.50
CA PHE A 21 4.55 26.66 -17.52
C PHE A 21 5.00 25.22 -17.86
N GLU A 22 4.87 24.80 -19.12
CA GLU A 22 5.28 23.46 -19.56
C GLU A 22 6.81 23.26 -19.48
N SER A 23 7.61 24.30 -19.74
CA SER A 23 9.07 24.27 -19.50
C SER A 23 9.37 23.97 -18.03
N LEU A 24 8.70 24.66 -17.11
CA LEU A 24 8.90 24.45 -15.67
C LEU A 24 8.53 23.03 -15.18
N LEU A 25 7.73 22.28 -15.94
CA LEU A 25 7.45 20.86 -15.64
C LEU A 25 8.59 19.93 -16.08
N CYS A 26 9.36 20.34 -17.08
CA CYS A 26 10.54 19.63 -17.60
C CYS A 26 11.82 20.07 -16.90
N ASP A 27 11.88 21.31 -16.43
CA ASP A 27 13.07 21.88 -15.84
C ASP A 27 13.36 21.23 -14.48
N ASN A 28 14.63 20.95 -14.21
CA ASN A 28 15.06 20.38 -12.94
C ASN A 28 15.07 21.42 -11.79
N CYS A 29 14.20 22.42 -11.87
CA CYS A 29 14.03 23.45 -10.85
C CYS A 29 13.69 22.75 -9.52
N ASN A 30 14.54 22.94 -8.52
CA ASN A 30 14.45 22.30 -7.20
C ASN A 30 14.60 20.76 -7.22
N GLY A 31 15.35 20.21 -8.20
CA GLY A 31 15.65 18.77 -8.26
C GLY A 31 14.48 17.88 -8.69
N LYS A 32 13.44 18.47 -9.31
CA LYS A 32 12.23 17.75 -9.71
C LYS A 32 11.96 17.95 -11.20
N ASN A 33 12.19 16.90 -11.99
CA ASN A 33 11.66 16.81 -13.36
C ASN A 33 10.34 16.01 -13.35
N TYR A 34 9.21 16.69 -13.55
CA TYR A 34 7.91 16.03 -13.55
C TYR A 34 7.67 15.21 -14.82
N TYR A 35 8.24 15.63 -15.95
CA TYR A 35 8.19 14.86 -17.20
C TYR A 35 8.86 13.50 -17.02
N ASP A 36 10.13 13.49 -16.59
CA ASP A 36 10.90 12.25 -16.43
C ASP A 36 10.26 11.32 -15.40
N LYS A 37 9.82 11.89 -14.27
CA LYS A 37 9.13 11.13 -13.22
C LYS A 37 7.84 10.51 -13.75
N PHE A 38 7.05 11.26 -14.52
CA PHE A 38 5.79 10.77 -15.08
C PHE A 38 6.04 9.65 -16.10
N VAL A 39 6.96 9.84 -17.04
CA VAL A 39 7.33 8.83 -18.05
C VAL A 39 7.85 7.56 -17.37
N GLN A 40 8.75 7.68 -16.38
CA GLN A 40 9.28 6.55 -15.65
C GLN A 40 8.18 5.74 -14.94
N ILE A 41 7.22 6.42 -14.30
CA ILE A 41 6.09 5.75 -13.64
C ILE A 41 5.19 5.06 -14.66
N LEU A 42 4.88 5.72 -15.78
CA LEU A 42 4.04 5.16 -16.84
C LEU A 42 4.66 3.88 -17.43
N ASP A 43 5.93 3.96 -17.84
CA ASP A 43 6.65 2.83 -18.45
C ASP A 43 6.81 1.67 -17.45
N ARG A 44 7.13 1.98 -16.18
CA ARG A 44 7.21 0.98 -15.10
C ARG A 44 5.86 0.30 -14.86
N THR A 45 4.76 1.05 -14.91
CA THR A 45 3.41 0.53 -14.68
C THR A 45 3.00 -0.42 -15.80
N ILE A 46 3.20 -0.02 -17.05
CA ILE A 46 2.94 -0.88 -18.22
C ILE A 46 3.79 -2.16 -18.12
N THR A 47 5.09 -2.03 -17.87
CA THR A 47 5.99 -3.18 -17.72
C THR A 47 5.56 -4.13 -16.60
N LYS A 48 5.23 -3.60 -15.41
CA LYS A 48 4.80 -4.41 -14.26
C LYS A 48 3.45 -5.09 -14.48
N SER A 49 2.57 -4.49 -15.27
CA SER A 49 1.26 -5.07 -15.57
C SER A 49 1.34 -6.36 -16.39
N LYS A 50 2.46 -6.57 -17.12
CA LYS A 50 2.62 -7.65 -18.11
C LYS A 50 1.57 -7.61 -19.23
N VAL A 51 0.93 -6.46 -19.43
CA VAL A 51 -0.01 -6.20 -20.52
C VAL A 51 0.74 -5.49 -21.65
N LEU A 52 0.46 -5.89 -22.89
CA LEU A 52 0.98 -5.19 -24.06
C LEU A 52 0.37 -3.79 -24.12
N ALA A 53 1.18 -2.78 -24.42
CA ALA A 53 0.71 -1.39 -24.52
C ALA A 53 -0.47 -1.25 -25.52
N SER A 54 -0.47 -2.02 -26.60
CA SER A 54 -1.54 -2.08 -27.60
C SER A 54 -2.86 -2.68 -27.08
N ALA A 55 -2.82 -3.48 -26.01
CA ALA A 55 -4.03 -4.03 -25.40
C ALA A 55 -4.73 -3.03 -24.47
N ILE A 56 -4.09 -1.89 -24.16
CA ILE A 56 -4.71 -0.82 -23.39
C ILE A 56 -5.61 -0.01 -24.33
N THR A 57 -6.92 -0.19 -24.20
CA THR A 57 -7.90 0.39 -25.14
C THR A 57 -8.51 1.72 -24.68
N LYS A 58 -8.43 2.02 -23.38
CA LYS A 58 -9.09 3.17 -22.77
C LYS A 58 -8.22 3.81 -21.69
N ILE A 59 -8.26 5.14 -21.61
CA ILE A 59 -7.61 5.94 -20.57
C ILE A 59 -8.70 6.70 -19.80
N LEU A 60 -8.74 6.54 -18.48
CA LEU A 60 -9.66 7.25 -17.60
C LEU A 60 -8.87 8.29 -16.78
N PRO A 61 -8.90 9.58 -17.15
CA PRO A 61 -8.21 10.62 -16.40
C PRO A 61 -8.94 10.90 -15.08
N VAL A 62 -8.27 10.74 -13.93
CA VAL A 62 -8.86 11.01 -12.60
C VAL A 62 -8.04 12.07 -11.88
N GLY A 63 -8.71 13.12 -11.39
CA GLY A 63 -8.09 14.23 -10.66
C GLY A 63 -7.85 15.49 -11.50
N GLY A 64 -7.81 16.66 -10.86
CA GLY A 64 -7.78 17.96 -11.54
C GLY A 64 -6.53 18.18 -12.42
N SER A 65 -5.36 17.73 -11.96
CA SER A 65 -4.10 17.89 -12.70
C SER A 65 -4.07 17.13 -14.03
N THR A 66 -4.95 16.16 -14.24
CA THR A 66 -5.09 15.46 -15.54
C THR A 66 -5.68 16.35 -16.64
N ARG A 67 -6.21 17.54 -16.28
CA ARG A 67 -6.63 18.58 -17.24
C ARG A 67 -5.46 19.31 -17.88
N ILE A 68 -4.24 19.17 -17.36
CA ILE A 68 -3.05 19.79 -17.94
C ILE A 68 -2.74 19.08 -19.28
N PRO A 69 -2.82 19.78 -20.44
CA PRO A 69 -2.65 19.15 -21.76
C PRO A 69 -1.28 18.50 -21.96
N PHE A 70 -0.26 18.98 -21.26
CA PHE A 70 1.10 18.45 -21.25
C PHE A 70 1.14 16.93 -21.03
N PHE A 71 0.53 16.44 -19.94
CA PHE A 71 0.54 15.01 -19.60
C PHE A 71 -0.30 14.16 -20.54
N ARG A 72 -1.39 14.73 -21.09
CA ARG A 72 -2.22 14.05 -22.08
C ARG A 72 -1.42 13.71 -23.33
N LYS A 73 -0.68 14.67 -23.89
CA LYS A 73 0.18 14.45 -25.06
C LYS A 73 1.21 13.34 -24.84
N ILE A 74 1.79 13.26 -23.64
CA ILE A 74 2.77 12.22 -23.30
C ILE A 74 2.15 10.83 -23.34
N ILE A 75 0.97 10.67 -22.74
CA ILE A 75 0.25 9.39 -22.75
C ILE A 75 -0.21 9.05 -24.17
N GLU A 76 -0.75 9.99 -24.94
CA GLU A 76 -1.18 9.76 -26.33
C GLU A 76 -0.01 9.25 -27.20
N ASN A 77 1.19 9.79 -27.00
CA ASN A 77 2.39 9.31 -27.67
C ASN A 77 2.79 7.89 -27.24
N ARG A 78 2.59 7.53 -25.96
CA ARG A 78 2.93 6.21 -25.41
C ARG A 78 1.88 5.14 -25.70
N LEU A 79 0.61 5.53 -25.81
CA LEU A 79 -0.57 4.67 -25.96
C LEU A 79 -1.47 5.19 -27.11
N PRO A 80 -0.99 5.21 -28.36
CA PRO A 80 -1.70 5.87 -29.47
C PRO A 80 -3.03 5.20 -29.84
N GLN A 81 -3.22 3.93 -29.46
CA GLN A 81 -4.48 3.21 -29.72
C GLN A 81 -5.52 3.39 -28.61
N ALA A 82 -5.12 3.91 -27.45
CA ALA A 82 -6.01 4.03 -26.31
C ALA A 82 -6.90 5.28 -26.43
N LYS A 83 -8.22 5.10 -26.22
CA LYS A 83 -9.16 6.22 -26.25
C LYS A 83 -9.30 6.85 -24.88
N TYR A 84 -9.12 8.17 -24.80
CA TYR A 84 -9.49 8.94 -23.62
C TYR A 84 -11.01 8.91 -23.41
N LEU A 85 -11.42 8.37 -22.27
CA LEU A 85 -12.80 8.50 -21.81
C LEU A 85 -13.03 9.96 -21.41
N ASN A 86 -14.17 10.51 -21.84
CA ASN A 86 -14.59 11.89 -21.58
C ASN A 86 -13.60 12.95 -22.10
N ALA A 87 -13.17 12.84 -23.36
CA ALA A 87 -12.31 13.84 -24.00
C ALA A 87 -12.92 15.27 -24.04
N GLN A 88 -14.25 15.38 -23.91
CA GLN A 88 -14.99 16.64 -23.81
C GLN A 88 -15.09 17.06 -22.34
N GLN A 89 -14.03 17.70 -21.82
CA GLN A 89 -14.00 18.26 -20.47
C GLN A 89 -14.89 19.50 -20.39
N SER A 90 -16.21 19.32 -20.30
CA SER A 90 -17.09 20.39 -19.83
C SER A 90 -16.95 20.52 -18.31
N ASP A 91 -17.13 21.70 -17.73
CA ASP A 91 -17.09 21.85 -16.26
C ASP A 91 -18.26 21.14 -15.55
N ASN A 92 -19.25 20.66 -16.30
CA ASN A 92 -20.33 19.79 -15.83
C ASN A 92 -19.98 18.29 -15.92
N ASP A 93 -18.75 17.93 -16.29
CA ASP A 93 -18.36 16.56 -16.55
C ASP A 93 -18.28 15.74 -15.23
N PRO A 94 -19.07 14.65 -15.08
CA PRO A 94 -19.16 13.84 -13.86
C PRO A 94 -17.83 13.22 -13.35
N LEU A 95 -16.74 13.40 -14.08
CA LEU A 95 -15.47 12.73 -13.82
C LEU A 95 -14.75 13.25 -12.56
N PHE A 96 -15.00 14.50 -12.12
CA PHE A 96 -14.47 14.99 -10.83
C PHE A 96 -15.00 14.18 -9.64
N LEU A 97 -16.19 13.57 -9.79
CA LEU A 97 -16.80 12.71 -8.78
C LEU A 97 -16.43 11.23 -8.95
N SER A 98 -15.58 10.84 -9.89
CA SER A 98 -15.32 9.42 -10.18
C SER A 98 -14.86 8.64 -8.95
N VAL A 99 -13.95 9.24 -8.16
CA VAL A 99 -13.47 8.65 -6.91
C VAL A 99 -14.61 8.51 -5.90
N ALA A 100 -15.38 9.59 -5.67
CA ALA A 100 -16.50 9.57 -4.72
C ALA A 100 -17.62 8.60 -5.14
N ARG A 101 -17.93 8.51 -6.43
CA ARG A 101 -18.89 7.56 -7.00
C ARG A 101 -18.40 6.13 -6.87
N GLY A 102 -17.11 5.89 -7.15
CA GLY A 102 -16.47 4.59 -6.93
C GLY A 102 -16.54 4.18 -5.46
N ALA A 103 -16.28 5.10 -4.54
CA ALA A 103 -16.40 4.86 -3.10
C ALA A 103 -17.85 4.56 -2.68
N ALA A 104 -18.84 5.29 -3.21
CA ALA A 104 -20.25 5.01 -2.94
C ALA A 104 -20.70 3.64 -3.47
N ILE A 105 -20.26 3.27 -4.68
CA ILE A 105 -20.49 1.93 -5.25
C ILE A 105 -19.81 0.86 -4.40
N TYR A 106 -18.59 1.11 -3.92
CA TYR A 106 -17.87 0.18 -3.06
C TYR A 106 -18.55 0.00 -1.70
N ALA A 107 -19.05 1.09 -1.09
CA ALA A 107 -19.83 1.02 0.14
C ALA A 107 -21.12 0.21 -0.05
N ALA A 108 -21.87 0.44 -1.15
CA ALA A 108 -23.04 -0.36 -1.50
C ALA A 108 -22.67 -1.84 -1.70
N TYR A 109 -21.56 -2.15 -2.37
CA TYR A 109 -21.05 -3.52 -2.53
C TYR A 109 -20.75 -4.20 -1.19
N LEU A 110 -20.16 -3.49 -0.23
CA LEU A 110 -19.92 -4.04 1.11
C LEU A 110 -21.22 -4.28 1.87
N LEU A 111 -22.19 -3.35 1.80
CA LEU A 111 -23.48 -3.47 2.47
C LEU A 111 -24.33 -4.60 1.89
N ASP A 112 -24.34 -4.79 0.56
CA ASP A 112 -25.02 -5.90 -0.12
C ASP A 112 -24.47 -7.27 0.33
N ASN A 113 -23.16 -7.35 0.63
CA ASN A 113 -22.53 -8.58 1.11
C ASN A 113 -22.75 -8.84 2.61
N GLN A 114 -23.12 -7.82 3.39
CA GLN A 114 -23.35 -7.92 4.83
C GLN A 114 -24.83 -8.00 5.20
N THR A 115 -25.72 -7.52 4.33
CA THR A 115 -27.15 -7.42 4.58
C THR A 115 -27.94 -8.18 3.51
N GLN A 116 -29.20 -8.50 3.79
CA GLN A 116 -30.12 -9.04 2.77
C GLN A 116 -30.72 -7.93 1.87
N THR A 117 -30.32 -6.69 2.08
CA THR A 117 -30.81 -5.52 1.35
C THR A 117 -29.91 -5.26 0.15
N ARG A 118 -30.51 -4.97 -1.00
CA ARG A 118 -29.79 -4.73 -2.25
C ARG A 118 -29.74 -3.23 -2.58
N PHE A 119 -28.57 -2.64 -2.43
CA PHE A 119 -28.25 -1.25 -2.74
C PHE A 119 -27.71 -1.08 -4.17
N LEU A 120 -27.03 -2.08 -4.74
CA LEU A 120 -26.55 -1.98 -6.13
C LEU A 120 -27.69 -2.22 -7.15
N PRO A 121 -27.89 -1.32 -8.14
CA PRO A 121 -29.09 -1.31 -8.97
C PRO A 121 -29.18 -2.41 -10.07
N VAL A 122 -28.31 -3.42 -10.11
CA VAL A 122 -28.34 -4.46 -11.19
C VAL A 122 -27.78 -5.81 -10.71
N ASP A 123 -28.28 -6.93 -11.28
CA ASP A 123 -27.67 -8.27 -11.28
C ASP A 123 -26.36 -8.27 -12.06
N ARG A 124 -25.35 -7.60 -11.52
CA ARG A 124 -23.98 -7.77 -11.96
C ARG A 124 -23.29 -8.61 -10.91
N ASN A 125 -22.72 -9.73 -11.36
CA ASN A 125 -21.66 -10.43 -10.66
C ASN A 125 -20.44 -9.50 -10.59
N LEU A 126 -20.53 -8.45 -9.77
CA LEU A 126 -19.45 -7.52 -9.50
C LEU A 126 -18.56 -8.19 -8.47
N GLN A 127 -17.34 -8.54 -8.87
CA GLN A 127 -16.33 -9.05 -7.95
C GLN A 127 -15.22 -8.00 -7.84
N ILE A 128 -14.99 -7.51 -6.61
CA ILE A 128 -13.92 -6.56 -6.32
C ILE A 128 -12.81 -7.32 -5.62
N ILE A 129 -11.65 -7.40 -6.28
CA ILE A 129 -10.44 -8.04 -5.74
C ILE A 129 -9.45 -6.93 -5.41
N GLN A 130 -9.19 -6.74 -4.12
CA GLN A 130 -8.18 -5.80 -3.65
C GLN A 130 -6.78 -6.40 -3.79
N ARG A 131 -5.76 -5.55 -3.88
CA ARG A 131 -4.35 -5.96 -3.96
C ARG A 131 -3.47 -5.12 -3.05
N THR A 132 -2.37 -5.69 -2.59
CA THR A 132 -1.34 -4.96 -1.85
C THR A 132 -0.57 -3.97 -2.74
N SER A 133 -0.24 -2.79 -2.22
CA SER A 133 0.57 -1.79 -2.95
C SER A 133 2.08 -2.06 -2.85
N HIS A 134 2.52 -2.54 -1.69
CA HIS A 134 3.93 -2.80 -1.36
C HIS A 134 4.14 -4.26 -0.95
N ASN A 135 5.38 -4.75 -0.98
CA ASN A 135 5.66 -6.00 -0.29
C ASN A 135 5.53 -5.72 1.21
N LEU A 136 4.85 -6.62 1.90
CA LEU A 136 4.70 -6.64 3.34
C LEU A 136 5.57 -7.77 3.86
N GLY A 137 6.35 -7.49 4.88
CA GLY A 137 7.27 -8.47 5.43
C GLY A 137 7.75 -8.12 6.81
N ILE A 138 8.61 -8.98 7.32
CA ILE A 138 9.08 -8.97 8.69
C ILE A 138 10.60 -8.96 8.69
N HIS A 139 11.14 -8.48 9.80
CA HIS A 139 12.54 -8.69 10.10
C HIS A 139 12.81 -10.18 10.26
N SER A 140 13.81 -10.68 9.52
CA SER A 140 14.42 -12.01 9.68
C SER A 140 15.85 -11.89 10.25
N ASN A 141 16.62 -12.97 10.30
CA ASN A 141 18.02 -12.93 10.73
C ASN A 141 18.85 -12.08 9.75
N ASN A 142 20.00 -11.57 10.22
CA ASN A 142 20.94 -10.77 9.42
C ASN A 142 20.30 -9.52 8.77
N SER A 143 19.32 -8.90 9.43
CA SER A 143 18.67 -7.68 8.95
C SER A 143 17.96 -7.82 7.60
N ARG A 144 17.61 -9.05 7.22
CA ARG A 144 16.91 -9.34 5.98
C ARG A 144 15.41 -9.12 6.09
N PHE A 145 14.84 -8.58 5.02
CA PHE A 145 13.41 -8.45 4.84
C PHE A 145 12.81 -9.76 4.33
N SER A 146 12.09 -10.47 5.20
CA SER A 146 11.38 -11.69 4.80
C SER A 146 9.96 -11.35 4.43
N ILE A 147 9.64 -11.49 3.14
CA ILE A 147 8.32 -11.20 2.60
C ILE A 147 7.29 -12.17 3.16
N ILE A 148 6.16 -11.60 3.58
CA ILE A 148 4.92 -12.29 3.95
C ILE A 148 4.00 -12.26 2.74
N VAL A 149 3.67 -11.06 2.23
CA VAL A 149 2.84 -10.87 1.03
C VAL A 149 3.59 -9.97 0.06
N LYS A 150 3.71 -10.40 -1.21
CA LYS A 150 4.34 -9.58 -2.25
C LYS A 150 3.45 -8.41 -2.65
N ALA A 151 4.03 -7.36 -3.22
CA ALA A 151 3.29 -6.28 -3.86
C ALA A 151 2.42 -6.82 -5.00
N ASN A 152 1.29 -6.15 -5.26
CA ASN A 152 0.30 -6.48 -6.26
C ASN A 152 -0.30 -7.89 -6.11
N GLN A 153 -0.30 -8.49 -4.91
CA GLN A 153 -0.97 -9.76 -4.66
C GLN A 153 -2.42 -9.53 -4.23
N PRO A 154 -3.37 -10.38 -4.68
CA PRO A 154 -4.74 -10.37 -4.18
C PRO A 154 -4.79 -10.48 -2.65
N VAL A 155 -5.73 -9.77 -2.03
CA VAL A 155 -6.04 -9.87 -0.59
C VAL A 155 -7.56 -10.05 -0.42
N PRO A 156 -8.01 -10.72 0.65
CA PRO A 156 -7.26 -11.17 1.81
C PRO A 156 -6.34 -12.39 1.58
N GLU A 157 -5.20 -12.43 2.27
CA GLU A 157 -4.21 -13.53 2.20
C GLU A 157 -3.85 -13.98 3.63
N ARG A 158 -3.71 -15.30 3.86
CA ARG A 158 -3.20 -15.87 5.13
C ARG A 158 -1.81 -16.45 4.95
N VAL A 159 -0.89 -16.08 5.84
CA VAL A 159 0.49 -16.58 5.79
C VAL A 159 0.94 -17.01 7.19
N GLU A 160 1.36 -18.27 7.31
CA GLU A 160 1.96 -18.81 8.53
C GLU A 160 3.49 -18.66 8.50
N LYS A 161 4.08 -18.27 9.63
CA LYS A 161 5.53 -18.29 9.88
C LYS A 161 5.82 -18.96 11.21
N ARG A 162 6.97 -19.62 11.28
CA ARG A 162 7.51 -20.20 12.51
C ARG A 162 8.70 -19.40 12.96
N TYR A 163 8.72 -19.09 14.25
CA TYR A 163 9.78 -18.33 14.89
C TYR A 163 10.46 -19.19 15.93
N GLU A 164 11.78 -18.99 16.03
CA GLU A 164 12.61 -19.67 17.01
C GLU A 164 13.02 -18.69 18.10
N PRO A 165 13.01 -19.13 19.37
CA PRO A 165 13.59 -18.35 20.46
C PRO A 165 15.10 -18.11 20.23
N ILE A 166 15.60 -16.97 20.69
CA ILE A 166 17.01 -16.58 20.55
C ILE A 166 17.86 -17.29 21.60
N ALA A 167 17.43 -17.20 22.86
CA ALA A 167 18.20 -17.67 24.01
C ALA A 167 17.29 -17.86 25.23
N TYR A 168 17.81 -18.50 26.28
CA TYR A 168 17.20 -18.42 27.60
C TYR A 168 17.40 -17.02 28.20
N CYS A 169 16.49 -16.61 29.09
CA CYS A 169 16.59 -15.34 29.80
C CYS A 169 17.83 -15.27 30.70
N ASP A 170 18.16 -16.39 31.34
CA ASP A 170 19.21 -16.52 32.36
C ASP A 170 19.69 -17.99 32.48
N ALA A 171 20.65 -18.22 33.38
CA ALA A 171 21.22 -19.55 33.65
C ALA A 171 20.22 -20.54 34.28
N SER A 172 19.11 -20.07 34.87
CA SER A 172 18.06 -20.94 35.42
C SER A 172 17.19 -21.57 34.33
N LYS A 173 17.27 -21.07 33.09
CA LYS A 173 16.54 -21.58 31.91
C LYS A 173 15.02 -21.63 32.08
N LYS A 174 14.46 -20.83 32.99
CA LYS A 174 13.01 -20.80 33.26
C LYS A 174 12.20 -20.13 32.15
N CYS A 175 12.73 -19.05 31.57
CA CYS A 175 12.10 -18.36 30.45
C CYS A 175 13.05 -18.22 29.27
N ILE A 176 12.48 -17.92 28.11
CA ILE A 176 13.20 -17.70 26.86
C ILE A 176 12.95 -16.30 26.34
N ARG A 177 13.93 -15.80 25.58
CA ARG A 177 13.87 -14.53 24.87
C ARG A 177 13.62 -14.81 23.39
N ALA A 178 12.55 -14.26 22.87
CA ALA A 178 12.26 -14.21 21.44
C ALA A 178 12.35 -12.76 20.96
N ARG A 179 12.62 -12.57 19.66
CA ARG A 179 12.65 -11.23 19.08
C ARG A 179 11.23 -10.66 18.99
N ALA A 180 11.10 -9.35 19.17
CA ALA A 180 9.90 -8.66 18.72
C ALA A 180 9.70 -8.87 17.21
N ILE A 181 8.45 -8.83 16.78
CA ILE A 181 8.09 -8.99 15.37
C ILE A 181 7.90 -7.59 14.81
N ASP A 182 8.94 -7.09 14.15
CA ASP A 182 8.90 -5.83 13.42
C ASP A 182 8.40 -6.07 12.00
N VAL A 183 7.33 -5.37 11.61
CA VAL A 183 6.68 -5.44 10.32
C VAL A 183 7.05 -4.22 9.49
N TYR A 184 7.37 -4.45 8.22
CA TYR A 184 7.84 -3.44 7.28
C TYR A 184 7.06 -3.52 5.96
N GLN A 185 6.99 -2.39 5.28
CA GLN A 185 6.55 -2.28 3.89
C GLN A 185 7.66 -1.71 3.01
N GLY A 186 7.88 -2.31 1.84
CA GLY A 186 8.86 -1.80 0.89
C GLY A 186 9.32 -2.80 -0.17
N ASN A 187 10.47 -2.52 -0.79
CA ASN A 187 11.03 -3.31 -1.89
C ASN A 187 12.53 -3.62 -1.70
N SER A 188 13.18 -3.17 -0.62
CA SER A 188 14.57 -3.52 -0.33
C SER A 188 14.66 -4.91 0.31
N ASP A 189 15.77 -5.60 0.06
CA ASP A 189 16.08 -6.87 0.70
C ASP A 189 16.48 -6.71 2.18
N TYR A 190 16.80 -5.48 2.61
CA TYR A 190 17.19 -5.16 3.99
C TYR A 190 16.10 -4.35 4.68
N VAL A 191 15.79 -4.70 5.93
CA VAL A 191 14.68 -4.07 6.66
C VAL A 191 14.88 -2.59 6.92
N PHE A 192 16.13 -2.14 7.08
CA PHE A 192 16.44 -0.75 7.43
C PHE A 192 16.20 0.24 6.27
N ASP A 193 16.13 -0.26 5.04
CA ASP A 193 15.80 0.55 3.85
C ASP A 193 14.30 0.49 3.51
N ASN A 194 13.51 -0.23 4.31
CA ASN A 194 12.06 -0.32 4.17
C ASN A 194 11.37 0.53 5.24
N THR A 195 10.10 0.85 5.02
CA THR A 195 9.31 1.61 5.99
C THR A 195 8.81 0.67 7.09
N HIS A 196 9.18 0.93 8.33
CA HIS A 196 8.60 0.25 9.49
C HIS A 196 7.15 0.69 9.67
N ILE A 197 6.24 -0.27 9.89
CA ILE A 197 4.79 -0.03 10.04
C ILE A 197 4.22 -0.54 11.37
N GLY A 198 4.95 -1.38 12.10
CA GLY A 198 4.49 -1.86 13.39
C GLY A 198 5.46 -2.81 14.07
N THR A 199 5.37 -2.88 15.40
CA THR A 199 6.15 -3.81 16.23
C THR A 199 5.22 -4.55 17.17
N ILE A 200 5.31 -5.87 17.17
CA ILE A 200 4.59 -6.73 18.11
C ILE A 200 5.60 -7.26 19.12
N ARG A 201 5.39 -6.93 20.40
CA ARG A 201 6.22 -7.40 21.50
C ARG A 201 5.60 -8.66 22.09
N LEU A 202 6.39 -9.72 22.17
CA LEU A 202 6.00 -10.98 22.80
C LEU A 202 6.03 -10.83 24.33
N PRO A 203 5.11 -11.50 25.06
CA PRO A 203 5.15 -11.54 26.52
C PRO A 203 6.31 -12.43 26.98
N VAL A 204 6.44 -12.60 28.31
CA VAL A 204 7.40 -13.58 28.85
C VAL A 204 6.97 -14.99 28.46
N ILE A 205 7.88 -15.75 27.85
CA ILE A 205 7.65 -17.12 27.39
C ILE A 205 8.39 -18.08 28.34
N TYR A 206 7.67 -18.94 29.04
CA TYR A 206 8.24 -19.92 29.97
C TYR A 206 8.62 -21.22 29.24
N ALA A 207 9.85 -21.70 29.46
CA ALA A 207 10.36 -22.92 28.81
C ALA A 207 9.77 -24.20 29.42
N HIS A 208 9.48 -24.22 30.73
CA HIS A 208 9.03 -25.41 31.45
C HIS A 208 9.91 -26.66 31.23
N GLY A 209 11.22 -26.47 31.13
CA GLY A 209 12.19 -27.54 30.89
C GLY A 209 12.35 -27.94 29.42
N ARG A 210 11.59 -27.32 28.51
CA ARG A 210 11.75 -27.52 27.06
C ARG A 210 13.02 -26.84 26.53
N THR A 211 13.65 -27.44 25.54
CA THR A 211 14.74 -26.82 24.78
C THR A 211 14.23 -25.68 23.91
N LEU A 212 15.11 -24.78 23.43
CA LEU A 212 14.71 -23.69 22.54
C LEU A 212 14.03 -24.20 21.27
N GLU A 213 14.51 -25.32 20.71
CA GLU A 213 13.94 -25.96 19.52
C GLU A 213 12.56 -26.56 19.77
N GLN A 214 12.26 -26.98 21.00
CA GLN A 214 10.96 -27.53 21.38
C GLN A 214 9.88 -26.47 21.56
N VAL A 215 10.26 -25.21 21.82
CA VAL A 215 9.29 -24.11 21.91
C VAL A 215 8.98 -23.58 20.51
N LYS A 216 7.78 -23.89 20.02
CA LYS A 216 7.32 -23.46 18.70
C LYS A 216 6.47 -22.19 18.81
N ILE A 217 6.99 -21.09 18.28
CA ILE A 217 6.25 -19.83 18.16
C ILE A 217 5.61 -19.82 16.77
N LYS A 218 4.29 -20.04 16.72
CA LYS A 218 3.51 -19.97 15.48
C LYS A 218 2.92 -18.57 15.34
N ILE A 219 3.12 -17.97 14.18
CA ILE A 219 2.57 -16.66 13.83
C ILE A 219 1.78 -16.79 12.55
N GLU A 220 0.55 -16.32 12.56
CA GLU A 220 -0.31 -16.21 11.39
C GLU A 220 -0.57 -14.73 11.09
N PHE A 221 -0.33 -14.35 9.84
CA PHE A 221 -0.65 -13.03 9.31
C PHE A 221 -1.89 -13.15 8.43
N TYR A 222 -2.95 -12.43 8.77
CA TYR A 222 -4.11 -12.21 7.93
C TYR A 222 -4.05 -10.79 7.37
N VAL A 223 -3.70 -10.69 6.09
CA VAL A 223 -3.44 -9.41 5.42
C VAL A 223 -4.65 -9.02 4.60
N THR A 224 -5.16 -7.81 4.81
CA THR A 224 -6.20 -7.18 3.98
C THR A 224 -5.63 -5.99 3.21
N ALA A 225 -6.49 -5.21 2.54
CA ALA A 225 -6.06 -3.97 1.88
C ALA A 225 -5.68 -2.86 2.88
N THR A 226 -6.24 -2.86 4.09
CA THR A 226 -6.11 -1.75 5.05
C THR A 226 -5.38 -2.15 6.32
N ASN A 227 -5.32 -3.45 6.64
CA ASN A 227 -4.76 -3.89 7.92
C ASN A 227 -4.12 -5.28 7.85
N ILE A 228 -3.27 -5.56 8.83
CA ILE A 228 -2.66 -6.86 9.07
C ILE A 228 -3.06 -7.32 10.47
N ILE A 229 -3.87 -8.36 10.54
CA ILE A 229 -4.16 -9.04 11.82
C ILE A 229 -3.10 -10.12 12.03
N VAL A 230 -2.37 -10.02 13.13
CA VAL A 230 -1.34 -10.97 13.50
C VAL A 230 -1.80 -11.78 14.69
N SER A 231 -1.88 -13.10 14.52
CA SER A 231 -2.25 -14.05 15.56
C SER A 231 -1.05 -14.91 15.94
N ILE A 232 -0.73 -14.99 17.22
CA ILE A 232 0.45 -15.67 17.74
C ILE A 232 -0.02 -16.74 18.73
N ILE A 233 0.49 -17.96 18.54
CA ILE A 233 0.22 -19.11 19.41
C ILE A 233 1.55 -19.70 19.85
N ILE A 234 1.73 -19.82 21.16
CA ILE A 234 2.91 -20.46 21.76
C ILE A 234 2.43 -21.49 22.80
N PRO A 235 2.43 -22.78 22.45
CA PRO A 235 1.87 -23.81 23.33
C PRO A 235 2.61 -23.89 24.67
N GLU A 236 1.87 -24.21 25.73
CA GLU A 236 2.36 -24.47 27.09
C GLU A 236 3.38 -23.45 27.63
N SER A 237 3.23 -22.17 27.28
CA SER A 237 4.29 -21.17 27.49
C SER A 237 3.93 -20.06 28.48
N ASN A 238 2.72 -20.05 29.02
CA ASN A 238 2.37 -19.23 30.17
C ASN A 238 2.99 -19.77 31.46
N LYS A 239 2.95 -18.97 32.53
CA LYS A 239 3.49 -19.36 33.85
C LYS A 239 2.83 -20.64 34.40
N ASP A 240 1.56 -20.86 34.10
CA ASP A 240 0.73 -22.00 34.52
C ASP A 240 0.75 -23.18 33.53
N ARG A 241 1.59 -23.13 32.49
CA ARG A 241 1.64 -24.09 31.37
C ARG A 241 0.43 -24.08 30.44
N SER A 242 -0.42 -23.05 30.47
CA SER A 242 -1.39 -22.82 29.39
C SER A 242 -0.72 -22.25 28.13
N ASP A 243 -1.45 -22.28 27.02
CA ASP A 243 -1.00 -21.71 25.75
C ASP A 243 -1.06 -20.17 25.78
N ILE A 244 -0.04 -19.54 25.20
CA ILE A 244 -0.08 -18.10 24.93
C ILE A 244 -0.85 -17.89 23.63
N HIS A 245 -1.97 -17.17 23.70
CA HIS A 245 -2.69 -16.65 22.55
C HIS A 245 -2.62 -15.13 22.56
N MET A 246 -2.15 -14.55 21.47
CA MET A 246 -2.08 -13.10 21.29
C MET A 246 -2.60 -12.75 19.91
N GLN A 247 -3.37 -11.67 19.82
CA GLN A 247 -3.77 -11.09 18.55
C GLN A 247 -3.49 -9.59 18.58
N THR A 248 -3.02 -9.05 17.47
CA THR A 248 -2.74 -7.61 17.32
C THR A 248 -3.08 -7.18 15.91
N ASP A 249 -3.52 -5.94 15.76
CA ASP A 249 -3.82 -5.32 14.47
C ASP A 249 -2.77 -4.25 14.14
N ILE A 250 -2.30 -4.23 12.90
CA ILE A 250 -1.42 -3.21 12.35
C ILE A 250 -2.14 -2.57 11.17
N HIS A 251 -2.45 -1.28 11.30
CA HIS A 251 -3.05 -0.51 10.21
C HIS A 251 -1.99 -0.17 9.15
N LEU A 252 -2.34 -0.37 7.89
CA LEU A 252 -1.48 0.02 6.77
C LEU A 252 -1.72 1.50 6.48
N GLU A 253 -0.75 2.35 6.77
CA GLU A 253 -0.79 3.76 6.36
C GLU A 253 -0.55 3.85 4.84
N GLU A 254 -1.49 4.47 4.12
CA GLU A 254 -1.25 4.93 2.75
C GLU A 254 -0.33 6.16 2.81
N LYS A 255 0.89 6.04 2.27
CA LYS A 255 1.84 7.16 2.09
C LYS A 255 1.97 7.54 0.63
#